data_AF-A0A0F9J2S2-F1
#
_entry.id   AF-A0A0F9J2S2-F1
#
_cell.length_a   1.000
_cell.length_b   1.000
_cell.length_c   1.000
_cell.angle_alpha   90.00
_cell.angle_beta   90.00
_cell.angle_gamma   90.00
#
_symmetry.space_group_name_H-M   'P 1'
#
loop_
_entity.id
_entity.type
_entity.pdbx_description
1 polymer ?
#
loop_
_entity_poly.entity_id
_entity_poly.type
_entity_poly.pdbx_seq_one_letter_code
_entity_poly.pdbx_strand_id
1 'polypeptide(L)'
;MAKKPSKPESSRAISLTTYLTRHIPWWGHPGWMEAERWRQVVRNQPIAVICRDTLIMNLLSMDWSIAPRETEDGDKKKTKKDIEWYTDMFTKIEGDFDNYLELICQDLLDLPFGAASEVYRNPDEEDGDVIWVEHIDGATLYPTLDDDFPVMQKVPEIVDRIVTFPSHAIERIYMTPR
;
A
#
# COMPACT_ATOMS: atom_id res chain seq x y z
N MET A 1 4.40 -31.99 -0.70
CA MET A 1 5.38 -31.30 -1.56
C MET A 1 4.73 -30.06 -2.13
N ALA A 2 5.26 -28.88 -1.78
CA ALA A 2 4.84 -27.60 -2.35
C ALA A 2 5.24 -27.53 -3.84
N LYS A 3 4.38 -26.98 -4.68
CA LYS A 3 4.69 -26.76 -6.10
C LYS A 3 5.80 -25.71 -6.18
N LYS A 4 6.85 -25.99 -6.95
CA LYS A 4 7.89 -24.99 -7.23
C LYS A 4 7.26 -23.79 -7.97
N PRO A 5 7.68 -22.56 -7.66
CA PRO A 5 7.22 -21.36 -8.37
C PRO A 5 7.48 -21.50 -9.87
N SER A 6 6.51 -21.09 -10.68
CA SER A 6 6.55 -21.21 -12.15
C SER A 6 7.30 -20.07 -12.84
N LYS A 7 7.78 -19.09 -12.08
CA LYS A 7 8.43 -17.87 -12.57
C LYS A 7 9.66 -17.51 -11.70
N PRO A 8 10.64 -16.76 -12.24
CA PRO A 8 11.81 -16.32 -11.47
C PRO A 8 11.42 -15.44 -10.28
N GLU A 9 12.22 -15.45 -9.21
CA GLU A 9 12.00 -14.80 -7.91
C GLU A 9 11.69 -13.29 -8.01
N SER A 10 12.10 -12.63 -9.08
CA SER A 10 11.85 -11.21 -9.37
C SER A 10 10.53 -10.92 -10.12
N SER A 11 9.64 -11.89 -10.26
CA SER A 11 8.39 -11.72 -11.03
C SER A 11 7.21 -11.37 -10.13
N ARG A 12 6.46 -10.31 -10.45
CA ARG A 12 5.15 -10.06 -9.82
C ARG A 12 4.12 -11.13 -10.21
N ALA A 13 3.13 -11.33 -9.33
CA ALA A 13 2.05 -12.32 -9.48
C ALA A 13 2.56 -13.77 -9.64
N ILE A 14 3.38 -14.23 -8.70
CA ILE A 14 3.68 -15.66 -8.56
C ILE A 14 2.47 -16.32 -7.91
N SER A 15 1.91 -17.33 -8.57
CA SER A 15 0.94 -18.23 -7.92
C SER A 15 1.71 -19.10 -6.92
N LEU A 16 1.96 -18.56 -5.73
CA LEU A 16 2.47 -19.32 -4.61
C LEU A 16 1.32 -20.20 -4.09
N THR A 17 1.59 -21.49 -3.93
CA THR A 17 0.66 -22.35 -3.20
C THR A 17 0.73 -21.92 -1.75
N THR A 18 -0.23 -21.11 -1.30
CA THR A 18 -0.38 -20.67 0.08
C THR A 18 -0.15 -21.87 1.01
N TYR A 19 0.83 -21.82 1.91
CA TYR A 19 1.09 -22.90 2.87
C TYR A 19 -0.18 -23.21 3.69
N LEU A 20 -1.01 -22.19 3.90
CA LEU A 20 -2.29 -22.25 4.60
C LEU A 20 -3.43 -22.95 3.83
N THR A 21 -3.34 -23.13 2.50
CA THR A 21 -4.43 -23.80 1.73
C THR A 21 -4.56 -25.29 1.98
N ARG A 22 -3.57 -25.95 2.59
CA ARG A 22 -3.59 -27.43 2.74
C ARG A 22 -4.02 -27.93 4.12
N HIS A 23 -4.01 -27.09 5.15
CA HIS A 23 -4.17 -27.55 6.54
C HIS A 23 -5.07 -26.72 7.45
N ILE A 24 -5.66 -25.63 6.96
CA ILE A 24 -6.61 -24.86 7.77
C ILE A 24 -8.02 -25.15 7.25
N PRO A 25 -8.95 -25.65 8.10
CA PRO A 25 -10.35 -25.68 7.71
C PRO A 25 -10.72 -24.24 7.36
N TRP A 26 -11.29 -24.05 6.17
CA TRP A 26 -11.87 -22.78 5.66
C TRP A 26 -11.62 -21.62 6.62
N TRP A 27 -10.62 -20.78 6.33
CA TRP A 27 -10.53 -19.49 6.99
C TRP A 27 -11.79 -18.74 6.57
N GLY A 28 -12.88 -19.01 7.28
CA GLY A 28 -14.17 -18.43 7.03
C GLY A 28 -13.96 -16.98 7.30
N HIS A 29 -13.82 -16.21 6.22
CA HIS A 29 -13.99 -14.77 6.25
C HIS A 29 -15.36 -14.61 6.87
N PRO A 30 -15.43 -14.21 8.14
CA PRO A 30 -16.74 -13.98 8.68
C PRO A 30 -17.22 -12.81 7.83
N GLY A 31 -18.31 -12.95 7.08
CA GLY A 31 -18.79 -11.89 6.18
C GLY A 31 -19.10 -10.57 6.91
N TRP A 32 -18.94 -10.55 8.24
CA TRP A 32 -18.93 -9.38 9.10
C TRP A 32 -17.61 -8.63 9.25
N MET A 33 -16.49 -9.14 8.72
CA MET A 33 -15.19 -8.46 8.66
C MET A 33 -14.82 -8.06 7.21
N GLU A 34 -15.79 -7.60 6.44
CA GLU A 34 -15.53 -7.00 5.13
C GLU A 34 -15.05 -5.55 5.28
N ALA A 35 -14.17 -5.13 4.36
CA ALA A 35 -13.66 -3.76 4.22
C ALA A 35 -14.73 -2.68 4.44
N GLU A 36 -15.83 -2.83 3.72
CA GLU A 36 -16.94 -1.89 3.74
C GLU A 36 -17.56 -1.79 5.13
N ARG A 37 -17.61 -2.88 5.91
CA ARG A 37 -18.17 -2.83 7.26
C ARG A 37 -17.30 -2.01 8.21
N TRP A 38 -15.98 -2.06 8.09
CA TRP A 38 -15.09 -1.20 8.88
C TRP A 38 -15.30 0.27 8.54
N ARG A 39 -15.36 0.60 7.25
CA ARG A 39 -15.70 1.95 6.80
C ARG A 39 -17.07 2.39 7.32
N GLN A 40 -18.07 1.52 7.31
CA GLN A 40 -19.39 1.80 7.87
C GLN A 40 -19.37 2.03 9.39
N VAL A 41 -18.53 1.30 10.15
CA VAL A 41 -18.39 1.52 11.59
C VAL A 41 -17.90 2.95 11.89
N VAL A 42 -16.91 3.44 11.14
CA VAL A 42 -16.40 4.81 11.30
C VAL A 42 -17.40 5.84 10.78
N ARG A 43 -18.01 5.62 9.60
CA ARG A 43 -19.04 6.49 9.03
C ARG A 43 -20.26 6.68 9.94
N ASN A 44 -20.59 5.67 10.73
CA ASN A 44 -21.70 5.72 11.70
C ASN A 44 -21.33 6.43 13.02
N GLN A 45 -20.10 6.95 13.15
CA GLN A 45 -19.63 7.72 14.30
C GLN A 45 -19.37 9.17 13.88
N PRO A 46 -20.34 10.10 14.07
CA PRO A 46 -20.22 11.48 13.60
C PRO A 46 -18.96 12.22 14.11
N ILE A 47 -18.56 11.96 15.35
CA ILE A 47 -17.35 12.55 15.93
C ILE A 47 -16.10 12.03 15.20
N ALA A 48 -16.04 10.72 14.93
CA ALA A 48 -14.91 10.12 14.23
C ALA A 48 -14.78 10.67 12.80
N VAL A 49 -15.89 10.82 12.09
CA VAL A 49 -15.94 11.43 10.75
C VAL A 49 -15.42 12.86 10.78
N ILE A 50 -15.90 13.71 11.71
CA ILE A 50 -15.44 15.10 11.82
C ILE A 50 -13.93 15.15 12.10
N CYS A 51 -13.44 14.34 13.04
CA CYS A 51 -12.02 14.28 13.35
C CYS A 51 -11.19 13.83 12.15
N ARG A 52 -11.63 12.79 11.45
CA ARG A 52 -10.98 12.26 10.25
C ARG A 52 -10.89 13.33 9.17
N ASP A 53 -12.02 13.93 8.80
CA ASP A 53 -12.09 14.91 7.71
C ASP A 53 -11.26 16.16 8.06
N THR A 54 -11.27 16.58 9.33
CA THR A 54 -10.43 17.70 9.80
C THR A 54 -8.93 17.37 9.70
N LEU A 55 -8.52 16.14 10.05
CA LEU A 55 -7.13 15.71 9.94
C LEU A 55 -6.68 15.67 8.48
N ILE A 56 -7.51 15.10 7.60
CA ILE A 56 -7.25 15.04 6.15
C ILE A 56 -7.13 16.46 5.59
N MET A 57 -8.09 17.35 5.89
CA MET A 57 -8.04 18.75 5.43
C MET A 57 -6.78 19.48 5.91
N ASN A 58 -6.36 19.26 7.16
CA ASN A 58 -5.14 19.87 7.67
C ASN A 58 -3.91 19.36 6.91
N LEU A 59 -3.84 18.06 6.59
CA LEU A 59 -2.75 17.49 5.81
C LEU A 59 -2.72 18.03 4.38
N LEU A 60 -3.87 18.06 3.71
CA LEU A 60 -4.00 18.60 2.34
C LEU A 60 -3.70 20.10 2.26
N SER A 61 -3.87 20.84 3.36
CA SER A 61 -3.54 22.27 3.41
C SER A 61 -2.05 22.58 3.55
N MET A 62 -1.21 21.55 3.82
CA MET A 62 0.23 21.74 3.97
C MET A 62 0.90 21.70 2.60
N ASP A 63 1.77 22.67 2.34
CA ASP A 63 2.70 22.58 1.23
C ASP A 63 3.68 21.41 1.47
N TRP A 64 3.97 20.65 0.41
CA TRP A 64 4.94 19.56 0.46
C TRP A 64 6.17 19.89 -0.41
N SER A 65 7.30 19.31 -0.04
CA SER A 65 8.54 19.40 -0.81
C SER A 65 9.37 18.15 -0.60
N ILE A 66 10.09 17.71 -1.63
CA ILE A 66 11.03 16.59 -1.53
C ILE A 66 12.40 17.16 -1.18
N ALA A 67 12.90 16.75 -0.01
CA ALA A 67 14.20 17.16 0.49
C ALA A 67 15.17 15.96 0.49
N PRO A 68 16.47 16.20 0.24
CA PRO A 68 17.47 15.17 0.41
C PRO A 68 17.59 14.80 1.89
N ARG A 69 17.93 13.54 2.17
CA ARG A 69 18.13 13.06 3.53
C ARG A 69 19.27 13.80 4.25
N GLU A 70 20.32 14.11 3.51
CA GLU A 70 21.48 14.87 4.00
C GLU A 70 21.50 16.24 3.33
N THR A 71 21.63 17.31 4.12
CA THR A 71 21.65 18.70 3.63
C THR A 71 22.82 18.97 2.69
N GLU A 72 23.96 18.28 2.86
CA GLU A 72 25.16 18.43 2.01
C GLU A 72 24.94 17.89 0.59
N ASP A 73 23.97 16.99 0.42
CA ASP A 73 23.69 16.32 -0.85
C ASP A 73 22.73 17.11 -1.74
N GLY A 74 22.12 18.18 -1.22
CA GLY A 74 21.21 19.04 -1.95
C GLY A 74 21.83 19.71 -3.17
N ASP A 75 23.14 19.97 -3.16
CA ASP A 75 23.85 20.58 -4.28
C ASP A 75 24.41 19.60 -5.31
N LYS A 76 24.37 18.29 -5.02
CA LYS A 76 24.79 17.27 -5.98
C LYS A 76 23.80 17.27 -7.17
N LYS A 77 24.35 17.37 -8.38
CA LYS A 77 23.56 17.38 -9.63
C LYS A 77 22.63 16.18 -9.76
N LYS A 78 23.06 15.00 -9.28
CA LYS A 78 22.23 13.79 -9.28
C LYS A 78 21.00 13.99 -8.39
N THR A 79 21.19 14.41 -7.14
CA THR A 79 20.12 14.66 -6.18
C THR A 79 19.09 15.68 -6.68
N LYS A 80 19.53 16.76 -7.33
CA LYS A 80 18.60 17.74 -7.93
C LYS A 80 17.73 17.10 -9.01
N LYS A 81 18.33 16.28 -9.88
CA LYS A 81 17.60 15.55 -10.91
C LYS A 81 16.62 14.54 -10.31
N ASP A 82 17.02 13.86 -9.24
CA ASP A 82 16.17 12.88 -8.55
C ASP A 82 14.98 13.60 -7.88
N ILE A 83 15.21 14.76 -7.24
CA ILE A 83 14.15 15.61 -6.68
C ILE A 83 13.16 16.05 -7.77
N GLU A 84 13.65 16.54 -8.91
CA GLU A 84 12.80 16.93 -10.04
C GLU A 84 11.98 15.75 -10.56
N TRP A 85 12.61 14.57 -10.73
CA TRP A 85 11.95 13.35 -11.17
C TRP A 85 10.82 12.94 -10.21
N TYR A 86 11.12 12.84 -8.92
CA TYR A 86 10.11 12.44 -7.94
C TYR A 86 9.02 13.50 -7.79
N THR A 87 9.34 14.79 -7.86
CA THR A 87 8.32 15.86 -7.82
C THR A 87 7.34 15.73 -9.00
N ASP A 88 7.84 15.47 -10.20
CA ASP A 88 7.01 15.22 -11.39
C ASP A 88 6.19 13.92 -11.27
N MET A 89 6.76 12.88 -10.65
CA MET A 89 6.04 11.64 -10.36
C MET A 89 4.88 11.89 -9.37
N PHE A 90 5.15 12.51 -8.22
CA PHE A 90 4.15 12.78 -7.18
C PHE A 90 3.00 13.65 -7.66
N THR A 91 3.27 14.66 -8.49
CA THR A 91 2.20 15.49 -9.08
C THR A 91 1.29 14.75 -10.07
N LYS A 92 1.65 13.54 -10.49
CA LYS A 92 0.86 12.70 -11.43
C LYS A 92 0.27 11.45 -10.78
N ILE A 93 0.74 11.06 -9.60
CA ILE A 93 0.23 9.89 -8.87
C ILE A 93 -1.25 10.11 -8.58
N GLU A 94 -2.10 9.12 -8.90
CA GLU A 94 -3.57 9.20 -8.77
C GLU A 94 -4.19 10.46 -9.41
N GLY A 95 -3.56 10.97 -10.48
CA GLY A 95 -3.94 12.20 -11.16
C GLY A 95 -3.53 13.49 -10.43
N ASP A 96 -3.39 13.44 -9.11
CA ASP A 96 -2.85 14.51 -8.26
C ASP A 96 -2.40 13.93 -6.90
N PHE A 97 -1.32 14.47 -6.34
CA PHE A 97 -0.78 14.02 -5.05
C PHE A 97 -1.80 14.16 -3.92
N ASP A 98 -2.61 15.21 -3.97
CA ASP A 98 -3.65 15.48 -2.97
C ASP A 98 -4.70 14.35 -2.96
N ASN A 99 -5.09 13.83 -4.12
CA ASN A 99 -6.01 12.70 -4.22
C ASN A 99 -5.39 11.44 -3.61
N TYR A 100 -4.12 11.16 -3.92
CA TYR A 100 -3.41 10.04 -3.35
C TYR A 100 -3.32 10.14 -1.82
N LEU A 101 -2.98 11.33 -1.30
CA LEU A 101 -2.90 11.57 0.13
C LEU A 101 -4.26 11.39 0.80
N GLU A 102 -5.34 11.88 0.19
CA GLU A 102 -6.70 11.69 0.68
C GLU A 102 -7.05 10.20 0.79
N LEU A 103 -6.84 9.41 -0.28
CA LEU A 103 -7.13 7.98 -0.31
C LEU A 103 -6.35 7.22 0.77
N ILE A 104 -5.05 7.48 0.88
CA ILE A 104 -4.19 6.87 1.91
C ILE A 104 -4.67 7.23 3.31
N CYS A 105 -5.01 8.50 3.56
CA CYS A 105 -5.46 8.92 4.89
C CYS A 105 -6.86 8.38 5.24
N GLN A 106 -7.76 8.27 4.26
CA GLN A 106 -9.07 7.64 4.45
C GLN A 106 -8.89 6.18 4.89
N ASP A 107 -8.10 5.40 4.17
CA ASP A 107 -7.82 4.01 4.54
C ASP A 107 -7.13 3.91 5.90
N LEU A 108 -6.14 4.76 6.17
CA LEU A 108 -5.42 4.77 7.44
C LEU A 108 -6.35 5.01 8.63
N LEU A 109 -7.34 5.90 8.48
CA LEU A 109 -8.21 6.33 9.57
C LEU A 109 -9.50 5.49 9.69
N ASP A 110 -9.99 4.93 8.57
CA ASP A 110 -11.20 4.11 8.54
C ASP A 110 -10.92 2.62 8.79
N LEU A 111 -9.72 2.13 8.45
CA LEU A 111 -9.37 0.71 8.54
C LEU A 111 -8.48 0.40 9.74
N PRO A 112 -8.73 -0.70 10.48
CA PRO A 112 -7.88 -1.09 11.61
C PRO A 112 -6.52 -1.67 11.19
N PHE A 113 -6.30 -1.93 9.89
CA PHE A 113 -5.06 -2.50 9.34
C PHE A 113 -4.18 -1.46 8.63
N GLY A 114 -4.61 -0.18 8.64
CA GLY A 114 -3.91 0.92 8.00
C GLY A 114 -4.08 0.98 6.49
N ALA A 115 -3.17 1.70 5.83
CA ALA A 115 -3.17 1.96 4.39
C ALA A 115 -1.95 1.33 3.72
N ALA A 116 -1.99 1.21 2.39
CA ALA A 116 -0.89 0.65 1.62
C ALA A 116 -0.80 1.25 0.21
N SER A 117 0.39 1.16 -0.36
CA SER A 117 0.67 1.56 -1.74
C SER A 117 1.50 0.50 -2.45
N GLU A 118 1.17 0.23 -3.72
CA GLU A 118 2.04 -0.54 -4.60
C GLU A 118 3.18 0.37 -5.07
N VAL A 119 4.39 -0.14 -5.05
CA VAL A 119 5.58 0.56 -5.54
C VAL A 119 6.12 -0.19 -6.74
N TYR A 120 6.22 0.50 -7.87
CA TYR A 120 6.86 -0.01 -9.08
C TYR A 120 8.27 0.57 -9.20
N ARG A 121 9.23 -0.33 -9.34
CA ARG A 121 10.65 -0.01 -9.48
C ARG A 121 11.20 -0.50 -10.81
N ASN A 122 12.21 0.18 -11.34
CA ASN A 122 12.94 -0.25 -12.52
C ASN A 122 14.46 -0.19 -12.28
N PRO A 123 15.17 -1.32 -12.33
CA PRO A 123 14.64 -2.70 -12.37
C PRO A 123 13.78 -3.06 -11.13
N ASP A 124 12.99 -4.15 -11.20
CA ASP A 124 12.08 -4.57 -10.12
C ASP A 124 12.82 -5.24 -8.95
N GLU A 125 13.62 -4.43 -8.24
CA GLU A 125 14.44 -4.81 -7.09
C GLU A 125 14.48 -3.68 -6.05
N GLU A 126 14.97 -3.97 -4.83
CA GLU A 126 14.96 -3.03 -3.70
C GLU A 126 15.66 -1.69 -3.97
N ASP A 127 16.77 -1.73 -4.72
CA ASP A 127 17.56 -0.56 -5.10
C ASP A 127 17.11 0.09 -6.43
N GLY A 128 16.08 -0.45 -7.07
CA GLY A 128 15.56 0.08 -8.33
C GLY A 128 14.90 1.45 -8.15
N ASP A 129 15.03 2.31 -9.16
CA ASP A 129 14.41 3.63 -9.17
C ASP A 129 12.89 3.50 -9.15
N VAL A 130 12.21 4.24 -8.27
CA VAL A 130 10.74 4.25 -8.22
C VAL A 130 10.22 5.01 -9.44
N ILE A 131 9.40 4.32 -10.23
CA ILE A 131 8.82 4.84 -11.48
C ILE A 131 7.33 5.13 -11.36
N TRP A 132 6.66 4.48 -10.41
CA TRP A 132 5.23 4.62 -10.19
C TRP A 132 4.86 4.17 -8.78
N VAL A 133 3.85 4.82 -8.21
CA VAL A 133 3.23 4.45 -6.94
C VAL A 133 1.72 4.53 -7.13
N GLU A 134 0.99 3.54 -6.59
CA GLU A 134 -0.47 3.48 -6.67
C GLU A 134 -1.04 3.20 -5.29
N HIS A 135 -2.17 3.82 -4.95
CA HIS A 135 -2.89 3.45 -3.74
C HIS A 135 -3.50 2.05 -3.91
N ILE A 136 -3.37 1.20 -2.89
CA ILE A 136 -4.09 -0.07 -2.82
C ILE A 136 -5.07 0.02 -1.65
N ASP A 137 -6.33 -0.39 -1.89
CA ASP A 137 -7.30 -0.55 -0.81
C ASP A 137 -6.74 -1.52 0.25
N GLY A 138 -6.37 -0.96 1.41
CA GLY A 138 -5.73 -1.69 2.49
C GLY A 138 -6.59 -2.83 3.04
N ALA A 139 -7.90 -2.78 2.85
CA ALA A 139 -8.82 -3.81 3.29
C ALA A 139 -8.87 -5.04 2.35
N THR A 140 -8.27 -4.93 1.17
CA THR A 140 -8.09 -6.06 0.24
C THR A 140 -6.79 -6.84 0.51
N LEU A 141 -5.95 -6.35 1.43
CA LEU A 141 -4.64 -6.91 1.76
C LEU A 141 -4.69 -7.86 2.97
N TYR A 142 -3.98 -8.96 2.83
CA TYR A 142 -3.89 -10.03 3.83
C TYR A 142 -2.43 -10.39 4.08
N PRO A 143 -2.02 -10.60 5.35
CA PRO A 143 -0.66 -11.03 5.66
C PRO A 143 -0.44 -12.49 5.21
N THR A 144 0.77 -12.80 4.75
CA THR A 144 1.16 -14.15 4.28
C THR A 144 2.04 -14.93 5.26
N LEU A 145 2.60 -14.24 6.28
CA LEU A 145 3.63 -14.75 7.20
C LEU A 145 4.98 -15.09 6.53
N ASP A 146 5.21 -14.59 5.32
CA ASP A 146 6.46 -14.72 4.57
C ASP A 146 7.12 -13.35 4.45
N ASP A 147 8.36 -13.20 4.89
CA ASP A 147 9.07 -11.91 4.90
C ASP A 147 9.37 -11.41 3.47
N ASP A 148 9.55 -12.31 2.50
CA ASP A 148 9.84 -11.94 1.11
C ASP A 148 8.57 -11.47 0.40
N PHE A 149 7.40 -11.98 0.83
CA PHE A 149 6.10 -11.65 0.26
C PHE A 149 5.08 -11.30 1.35
N PRO A 150 5.28 -10.22 2.12
CA PRO A 150 4.59 -9.98 3.40
C PRO A 150 3.08 -9.89 3.30
N VAL A 151 2.57 -9.53 2.11
CA VAL A 151 1.15 -9.35 1.87
C VAL A 151 0.70 -9.92 0.53
N MET A 152 -0.56 -10.35 0.52
CA MET A 152 -1.28 -10.73 -0.67
C MET A 152 -2.59 -9.94 -0.75
N GLN A 153 -2.98 -9.59 -1.97
CA GLN A 153 -4.29 -9.01 -2.27
C GLN A 153 -5.21 -10.08 -2.82
N LYS A 154 -6.47 -10.06 -2.37
CA LYS A 154 -7.56 -10.76 -3.04
C LYS A 154 -8.36 -9.76 -3.84
N VAL A 155 -8.51 -9.99 -5.13
CA VAL A 155 -9.31 -9.13 -6.01
C VAL A 155 -10.79 -9.43 -5.74
N PRO A 156 -11.59 -8.50 -5.19
CA PRO A 156 -12.97 -8.77 -4.78
C PRO A 156 -13.85 -9.33 -5.92
N GLU A 157 -13.60 -8.90 -7.15
CA GLU A 157 -14.36 -9.27 -8.34
C GLU A 157 -13.95 -10.63 -8.92
N ILE A 158 -12.79 -11.17 -8.53
CA ILE A 158 -12.22 -12.40 -9.10
C ILE A 158 -11.75 -13.31 -7.97
N VAL A 159 -12.65 -14.20 -7.54
CA VAL A 159 -12.50 -15.11 -6.38
C VAL A 159 -11.17 -15.89 -6.37
N ASP A 160 -10.68 -16.30 -7.53
CA ASP A 160 -9.46 -17.12 -7.65
C ASP A 160 -8.18 -16.31 -7.93
N ARG A 161 -8.27 -14.98 -8.03
CA ARG A 161 -7.12 -14.12 -8.33
C ARG A 161 -6.51 -13.59 -7.05
N ILE A 162 -5.37 -14.16 -6.70
CA ILE A 162 -4.51 -13.70 -5.62
C ILE A 162 -3.27 -13.04 -6.24
N VAL A 163 -2.96 -11.84 -5.80
CA VAL A 163 -1.73 -11.12 -6.16
C VAL A 163 -0.84 -11.06 -4.92
N THR A 164 0.41 -11.47 -5.03
CA THR A 164 1.41 -11.36 -3.95
C THR A 164 2.39 -10.25 -4.27
N PHE A 165 2.75 -9.46 -3.27
CA PHE A 165 3.68 -8.35 -3.42
C PHE A 165 5.01 -8.72 -2.75
N PRO A 166 6.13 -8.66 -3.48
CA PRO A 166 7.45 -8.65 -2.88
C PRO A 166 7.58 -7.51 -1.85
N SER A 167 8.41 -7.70 -0.83
CA SER A 167 8.63 -6.70 0.23
C SER A 167 9.05 -5.33 -0.32
N HIS A 168 9.87 -5.26 -1.36
CA HIS A 168 10.32 -4.01 -1.98
C HIS A 168 9.28 -3.30 -2.87
N ALA A 169 8.17 -3.97 -3.16
CA ALA A 169 7.13 -3.52 -4.07
C ALA A 169 5.83 -3.08 -3.36
N ILE A 170 5.83 -3.03 -2.02
CA ILE A 170 4.68 -2.58 -1.24
C ILE A 170 5.11 -1.79 -0.02
N GLU A 171 4.52 -0.62 0.17
CA GLU A 171 4.70 0.20 1.35
C GLU A 171 3.42 0.22 2.18
N ARG A 172 3.56 0.05 3.50
CA ARG A 172 2.41 -0.03 4.42
C ARG A 172 2.54 0.96 5.54
N ILE A 173 1.45 1.68 5.78
CA ILE A 173 1.32 2.61 6.90
C ILE A 173 0.39 1.99 7.91
N TYR A 174 0.90 1.76 9.12
CA TYR A 174 0.12 1.24 10.23
C TYR A 174 -0.06 2.33 11.28
N MET A 175 -1.27 2.45 11.82
CA MET A 175 -1.41 3.09 13.12
C MET A 175 -0.96 2.10 14.19
N THR A 176 -0.22 2.57 15.19
CA THR A 176 0.06 1.77 16.40
C THR A 176 -1.29 1.30 16.95
N PRO A 177 -1.46 0.01 17.29
CA PRO A 177 -2.74 -0.49 17.78
C PRO A 177 -3.17 0.36 18.99
N ARG A 178 -4.38 0.91 18.90
CA ARG A 178 -5.04 1.63 20.01
C ARG A 178 -5.64 0.65 21.00
#